data_AF-G0QE41-F1
#
_entry.id   AF-G0QE41-F1
#
_cell.length_a   1.000
_cell.length_b   1.000
_cell.length_c   1.000
_cell.angle_alpha   90.00
_cell.angle_beta   90.00
_cell.angle_gamma   90.00
#
_symmetry.space_group_name_H-M   'P 1'
#
loop_
_entity.id
_entity.type
_entity.pdbx_description
1 polymer ?
#
loop_
_entity_poly.entity_id
_entity_poly.type
_entity_poly.pdbx_seq_one_letter_code
_entity_poly.pdbx_strand_id
1 'polypeptide(L)'
;MSVHRDTLFEAWQSEYSDLLETGKFVPERPSVPRTIEKLPESGIATVGHIYMPTVLQDDIPSIEEWKDTVDHEYDYEKSVAFDYVEEMLDEDSLDRVTSGAIRFLDTCIPNGLTELRTIGLGVTGLNQVFREANVEYGSSVSYHLAKTLMDFIDGIATNTSHELALERGAFSAWSESRYSNPVENEEWFRNHAHQFPSQHESGYKMRNHGVTAIVGQSQVDIDKTREFS
;
A
#
# COMPACT_ATOMS: atom_id res chain seq x y z
N MET A 1 2.54 5.95 -18.10
CA MET A 1 3.93 5.50 -17.88
C MET A 1 4.30 5.88 -16.46
N SER A 2 3.90 5.03 -15.51
CA SER A 2 4.09 5.29 -14.08
C SER A 2 5.55 5.05 -13.73
N VAL A 3 6.25 6.11 -13.32
CA VAL A 3 7.64 6.12 -12.84
C VAL A 3 7.86 5.12 -11.69
N HIS A 4 6.78 4.68 -11.03
CA HIS A 4 6.79 3.73 -9.94
C HIS A 4 6.98 2.27 -10.39
N ARG A 5 6.43 1.89 -11.56
CA ARG A 5 6.73 0.59 -12.19
C ARG A 5 8.18 0.52 -12.63
N ASP A 6 8.65 1.55 -13.32
CA ASP A 6 10.00 1.53 -13.90
C ASP A 6 11.08 1.50 -12.80
N THR A 7 10.95 2.28 -11.72
CA THR A 7 12.00 2.32 -10.69
C THR A 7 12.09 1.05 -9.82
N LEU A 8 10.96 0.46 -9.42
CA LEU A 8 10.95 -0.76 -8.62
C LEU A 8 11.18 -2.03 -9.47
N PHE A 9 10.67 -2.07 -10.70
CA PHE A 9 10.82 -3.20 -11.61
C PHE A 9 12.15 -3.17 -12.37
N GLU A 10 12.68 -2.03 -12.80
CA GLU A 10 14.00 -1.96 -13.47
C GLU A 10 15.15 -2.21 -12.49
N ALA A 11 15.06 -1.72 -11.25
CA ALA A 11 16.02 -2.06 -10.20
C ALA A 11 16.00 -3.57 -9.88
N TRP A 12 14.80 -4.17 -9.85
CA TRP A 12 14.60 -5.60 -9.64
C TRP A 12 15.07 -6.45 -10.85
N GLN A 13 14.78 -6.04 -12.08
CA GLN A 13 15.25 -6.71 -13.31
C GLN A 13 16.77 -6.63 -13.45
N SER A 14 17.38 -5.50 -13.12
CA SER A 14 18.83 -5.32 -13.22
C SER A 14 19.60 -6.19 -12.22
N GLU A 15 19.03 -6.47 -11.05
CA GLU A 15 19.69 -7.25 -9.98
C GLU A 15 19.52 -8.77 -10.17
N TYR A 16 18.48 -9.21 -10.89
CA TYR A 16 18.11 -10.64 -10.99
C TYR A 16 17.96 -11.18 -12.42
N SER A 17 18.46 -10.48 -13.43
CA SER A 17 18.43 -10.91 -14.83
C SER A 17 18.93 -12.36 -15.05
N ASP A 18 19.98 -12.77 -14.34
CA ASP A 18 20.55 -14.13 -14.40
C ASP A 18 19.63 -15.22 -13.80
N LEU A 19 18.72 -14.87 -12.88
CA LEU A 19 17.82 -15.83 -12.22
C LEU A 19 16.51 -16.02 -13.00
N LEU A 20 16.05 -14.99 -13.72
CA LEU A 20 14.89 -15.05 -14.61
C LEU A 20 15.10 -16.06 -15.76
N GLU A 21 16.34 -16.27 -16.20
CA GLU A 21 16.67 -17.25 -17.23
C GLU A 21 16.52 -18.72 -16.77
N THR A 22 16.47 -18.98 -15.46
CA THR A 22 16.48 -20.35 -14.91
C THR A 22 15.10 -20.92 -14.57
N GLY A 23 14.03 -20.14 -14.72
CA GLY A 23 12.64 -20.58 -14.50
C GLY A 23 12.32 -21.04 -13.07
N LYS A 24 13.20 -20.76 -12.11
CA LYS A 24 13.03 -21.06 -10.68
C LYS A 24 13.22 -19.78 -9.89
N PHE A 25 12.19 -18.95 -9.86
CA PHE A 25 12.22 -17.71 -9.10
C PHE A 25 11.08 -17.70 -8.09
N VAL A 26 11.42 -17.77 -6.81
CA VAL A 26 10.58 -17.27 -5.73
C VAL A 26 11.37 -16.08 -5.16
N PRO A 27 10.92 -14.82 -5.38
CA PRO A 27 11.57 -13.72 -4.71
C PRO A 27 11.34 -13.87 -3.21
N GLU A 28 12.40 -13.98 -2.43
CA GLU A 28 12.39 -13.31 -1.14
C GLU A 28 12.39 -11.81 -1.42
N ARG A 29 11.20 -11.26 -1.75
CA ARG A 29 10.91 -9.84 -1.50
C ARG A 29 11.31 -9.55 -0.05
N PRO A 30 11.77 -8.33 0.30
CA PRO A 30 11.93 -7.94 1.70
C PRO A 30 10.75 -8.50 2.48
N SER A 31 11.09 -9.28 3.51
CA SER A 31 10.14 -10.11 4.25
C SER A 31 8.88 -9.28 4.47
N VAL A 32 7.71 -9.87 4.24
CA VAL A 32 6.46 -9.11 4.35
C VAL A 32 5.87 -9.32 5.75
N PRO A 33 6.25 -8.53 6.78
CA PRO A 33 5.43 -8.38 7.95
C PRO A 33 5.08 -6.90 8.16
N ARG A 34 4.07 -6.39 7.45
CA ARG A 34 3.28 -5.29 8.01
C ARG A 34 2.14 -5.78 8.88
N THR A 35 2.21 -5.37 10.14
CA THR A 35 1.06 -5.11 11.03
C THR A 35 0.64 -3.66 10.77
N ILE A 36 -0.58 -3.45 10.30
CA ILE A 36 -1.09 -2.09 10.07
C ILE A 36 -1.01 -1.30 11.39
N GLU A 37 -0.40 -0.11 11.37
CA GLU A 37 -0.19 0.65 12.60
C GLU A 37 -1.52 1.11 13.22
N LYS A 38 -1.64 0.92 14.53
CA LYS A 38 -2.68 1.57 15.31
C LYS A 38 -2.33 3.06 15.38
N LEU A 39 -3.27 3.93 15.01
CA LEU A 39 -3.08 5.38 15.12
C LEU A 39 -2.63 5.75 16.55
N PRO A 40 -1.66 6.67 16.71
CA PRO A 40 -1.20 7.08 18.04
C PRO A 40 -2.36 7.64 18.87
N GLU A 41 -2.41 7.28 20.16
CA GLU A 41 -3.51 7.65 21.09
C GLU A 41 -3.73 9.16 21.24
N SER A 42 -2.79 9.99 20.77
CA SER A 42 -2.82 11.45 20.90
C SER A 42 -2.97 12.24 19.59
N GLY A 43 -3.02 11.61 18.41
CA GLY A 43 -2.82 12.33 17.14
C GLY A 43 -4.04 12.42 16.24
N ILE A 44 -4.61 13.62 16.08
CA ILE A 44 -5.65 13.93 15.08
C ILE A 44 -5.20 13.41 13.71
N ALA A 45 -5.97 12.49 13.13
CA ALA A 45 -5.73 11.94 11.80
C ALA A 45 -6.91 12.24 10.89
N THR A 46 -6.63 12.60 9.63
CA THR A 46 -7.66 12.57 8.58
C THR A 46 -7.71 11.17 8.01
N VAL A 47 -8.90 10.58 7.97
CA VAL A 47 -9.10 9.21 7.50
C VAL A 47 -9.93 9.17 6.22
N GLY A 48 -9.71 8.16 5.40
CA GLY A 48 -10.49 7.90 4.20
C GLY A 48 -10.37 6.44 3.78
N HIS A 49 -11.21 6.04 2.83
CA HIS A 49 -11.19 4.68 2.31
C HIS A 49 -11.24 4.65 0.79
N ILE A 50 -10.49 3.72 0.19
CA ILE A 50 -10.66 3.31 -1.20
C ILE A 50 -11.74 2.24 -1.26
N TYR A 51 -12.66 2.35 -2.21
CA TYR A 51 -13.57 1.25 -2.52
C TYR A 51 -12.92 0.35 -3.57
N MET A 52 -12.48 -0.84 -3.15
CA MET A 52 -11.64 -1.70 -3.99
C MET A 52 -12.25 -2.04 -5.36
N PRO A 53 -13.56 -2.30 -5.51
CA PRO A 53 -14.15 -2.60 -6.81
C PRO A 53 -14.00 -1.52 -7.88
N THR A 54 -13.64 -0.27 -7.54
CA THR A 54 -13.38 0.78 -8.54
C THR A 54 -11.96 0.81 -9.08
N VAL A 55 -11.07 -0.02 -8.53
CA VAL A 55 -9.65 -0.13 -8.95
C VAL A 55 -9.31 -1.53 -9.44
N LEU A 56 -10.35 -2.32 -9.73
CA LEU A 56 -10.26 -3.64 -10.32
C LEU A 56 -10.39 -3.56 -11.84
N GLN A 57 -9.81 -4.52 -12.55
CA GLN A 57 -10.13 -4.76 -13.96
C GLN A 57 -11.61 -5.16 -14.11
N ASP A 58 -12.23 -4.89 -15.27
CA ASP A 58 -13.65 -5.17 -15.49
C ASP A 58 -13.95 -6.68 -15.60
N ASP A 59 -13.04 -7.45 -16.23
CA ASP A 59 -13.22 -8.88 -16.54
C ASP A 59 -12.17 -9.74 -15.83
N ILE A 60 -12.15 -9.69 -14.48
CA ILE A 60 -11.20 -10.46 -13.68
C ILE A 60 -11.56 -11.96 -13.72
N PRO A 61 -10.67 -12.85 -14.19
CA PRO A 61 -10.88 -14.30 -14.06
C PRO A 61 -10.84 -14.71 -12.58
N SER A 62 -11.55 -15.77 -12.21
CA SER A 62 -11.37 -16.34 -10.87
C SER A 62 -9.93 -16.82 -10.66
N ILE A 63 -9.50 -16.95 -9.40
CA ILE A 63 -8.11 -17.34 -9.12
C ILE A 63 -7.73 -18.71 -9.71
N GLU A 64 -8.68 -19.65 -9.77
CA GLU A 64 -8.44 -20.97 -10.37
C GLU A 64 -8.41 -20.91 -11.90
N GLU A 65 -9.30 -20.15 -12.52
CA GLU A 65 -9.27 -19.93 -13.98
C GLU A 65 -7.97 -19.23 -14.41
N TRP A 66 -7.51 -18.24 -13.64
CA TRP A 66 -6.24 -17.57 -13.88
C TRP A 66 -5.05 -18.52 -13.70
N LYS A 67 -5.04 -19.38 -12.68
CA LYS A 67 -3.99 -20.38 -12.48
C LYS A 67 -3.86 -21.36 -13.66
N ASP A 68 -4.95 -21.67 -14.34
CA ASP A 68 -4.92 -22.51 -15.55
C ASP A 68 -4.28 -21.79 -16.76
N THR A 69 -4.09 -20.47 -16.70
CA THR A 69 -3.46 -19.68 -17.78
C THR A 69 -1.96 -19.44 -17.60
N VAL A 70 -1.42 -19.59 -16.38
CA VAL A 70 0.01 -19.36 -16.12
C VAL A 70 0.84 -20.61 -16.47
N ASP A 71 2.02 -20.41 -17.06
CA ASP A 71 2.92 -21.50 -17.50
C ASP A 71 3.85 -22.00 -16.38
N HIS A 72 3.53 -21.75 -15.12
CA HIS A 72 4.35 -22.17 -14.00
C HIS A 72 3.51 -22.60 -12.79
N GLU A 73 4.09 -23.50 -12.00
CA GLU A 73 3.50 -23.93 -10.74
C GLU A 73 4.02 -23.05 -9.60
N TYR A 74 3.15 -22.79 -8.62
CA TYR A 74 3.49 -22.03 -7.44
C TYR A 74 3.80 -22.96 -6.26
N ASP A 75 4.96 -22.76 -5.64
CA ASP A 75 5.35 -23.47 -4.41
C ASP A 75 4.64 -22.93 -3.15
N TYR A 76 4.13 -21.69 -3.20
CA TYR A 76 3.57 -20.99 -2.04
C TYR A 76 2.31 -20.18 -2.39
N GLU A 77 1.27 -20.29 -1.55
CA GLU A 77 0.02 -19.52 -1.70
C GLU A 77 0.23 -18.00 -1.71
N LYS A 78 1.23 -17.51 -0.97
CA LYS A 78 1.60 -16.09 -0.98
C LYS A 78 2.05 -15.62 -2.37
N SER A 79 2.75 -16.47 -3.13
CA SER A 79 3.20 -16.14 -4.49
C SER A 79 2.01 -16.09 -5.45
N VAL A 80 1.09 -17.06 -5.35
CA VAL A 80 -0.18 -17.05 -6.11
C VAL A 80 -0.94 -15.75 -5.87
N ALA A 81 -1.13 -15.38 -4.60
CA ALA A 81 -1.86 -14.17 -4.24
C ALA A 81 -1.14 -12.89 -4.68
N PHE A 82 0.18 -12.92 -4.79
CA PHE A 82 0.95 -11.78 -5.26
C PHE A 82 0.69 -11.49 -6.73
N ASP A 83 0.95 -12.48 -7.59
CA ASP A 83 0.80 -12.35 -9.04
C ASP A 83 -0.67 -12.16 -9.44
N TYR A 84 -1.60 -12.83 -8.76
CA TYR A 84 -3.03 -12.66 -9.01
C TYR A 84 -3.53 -11.25 -8.67
N VAL A 85 -2.94 -10.58 -7.67
CA VAL A 85 -3.26 -9.18 -7.38
C VAL A 85 -2.81 -8.27 -8.52
N GLU A 86 -1.66 -8.54 -9.13
CA GLU A 86 -1.21 -7.77 -10.30
C GLU A 86 -2.17 -7.95 -11.49
N GLU A 87 -2.69 -9.15 -11.71
CA GLU A 87 -3.69 -9.40 -12.75
C GLU A 87 -5.03 -8.69 -12.46
N MET A 88 -5.51 -8.71 -11.21
CA MET A 88 -6.85 -8.18 -10.90
C MET A 88 -6.92 -6.65 -10.90
N LEU A 89 -5.80 -5.95 -10.70
CA LEU A 89 -5.78 -4.52 -10.47
C LEU A 89 -5.72 -3.72 -11.77
N ASP A 90 -6.55 -2.68 -11.87
CA ASP A 90 -6.29 -1.57 -12.79
C ASP A 90 -5.24 -0.67 -12.12
N GLU A 91 -3.96 -0.87 -12.48
CA GLU A 91 -2.82 -0.14 -11.94
C GLU A 91 -2.98 1.39 -12.05
N ASP A 92 -3.45 1.88 -13.21
CA ASP A 92 -3.62 3.31 -13.46
C ASP A 92 -4.73 3.89 -12.59
N SER A 93 -5.83 3.14 -12.41
CA SER A 93 -6.90 3.54 -11.50
C SER A 93 -6.48 3.47 -10.04
N LEU A 94 -5.74 2.44 -9.63
CA LEU A 94 -5.22 2.30 -8.26
C LEU A 94 -4.27 3.45 -7.91
N ASP A 95 -3.31 3.75 -8.79
CA ASP A 95 -2.36 4.86 -8.62
C ASP A 95 -3.10 6.20 -8.50
N ARG A 96 -3.95 6.52 -9.49
CA ARG A 96 -4.73 7.76 -9.52
C ARG A 96 -5.58 7.95 -8.27
N VAL A 97 -6.31 6.91 -7.85
CA VAL A 97 -7.21 6.98 -6.70
C VAL A 97 -6.43 7.08 -5.40
N THR A 98 -5.38 6.28 -5.23
CA THR A 98 -4.57 6.27 -4.00
C THR A 98 -3.81 7.59 -3.84
N SER A 99 -3.07 8.03 -4.85
CA SER A 99 -2.34 9.29 -4.80
C SER A 99 -3.29 10.48 -4.64
N GLY A 100 -4.44 10.47 -5.33
CA GLY A 100 -5.50 11.47 -5.15
C GLY A 100 -6.01 11.52 -3.72
N ALA A 101 -6.27 10.37 -3.11
CA ALA A 101 -6.71 10.26 -1.72
C ALA A 101 -5.66 10.81 -0.75
N ILE A 102 -4.38 10.45 -0.89
CA ILE A 102 -3.31 10.98 -0.03
C ILE A 102 -3.18 12.49 -0.12
N ARG A 103 -3.20 13.05 -1.34
CA ARG A 103 -3.13 14.50 -1.56
C ARG A 103 -4.34 15.23 -0.98
N PHE A 104 -5.53 14.63 -1.08
CA PHE A 104 -6.75 15.15 -0.47
C PHE A 104 -6.65 15.13 1.08
N LEU A 105 -6.29 13.99 1.66
CA LEU A 105 -6.17 13.82 3.11
C LEU A 105 -5.11 14.77 3.72
N ASP A 106 -3.94 14.95 3.09
CA ASP A 106 -2.93 15.93 3.54
C ASP A 106 -3.47 17.37 3.51
N THR A 107 -4.25 17.70 2.48
CA THR A 107 -4.84 19.04 2.33
C THR A 107 -5.89 19.33 3.41
N CYS A 108 -6.58 18.31 3.90
CA CYS A 108 -7.52 18.43 5.00
C CYS A 108 -6.86 18.70 6.36
N ILE A 109 -5.54 18.52 6.50
CA ILE A 109 -4.80 18.83 7.72
C ILE A 109 -4.35 20.30 7.69
N PRO A 110 -4.93 21.19 8.52
CA PRO A 110 -4.51 22.58 8.61
C PRO A 110 -3.03 22.70 8.96
N ASN A 111 -2.37 23.72 8.40
CA ASN A 111 -0.96 24.00 8.70
C ASN A 111 -0.78 24.27 10.20
N GLY A 112 0.23 23.66 10.81
CA GLY A 112 0.56 23.84 12.23
C GLY A 112 -0.38 23.13 13.22
N LEU A 113 -1.36 22.34 12.76
CA LEU A 113 -2.26 21.62 13.66
C LEU A 113 -1.57 20.47 14.40
N THR A 114 -0.64 19.79 13.74
CA THR A 114 0.09 18.64 14.28
C THR A 114 1.48 18.57 13.66
N GLU A 115 2.45 18.17 14.48
CA GLU A 115 3.84 17.94 14.06
C GLU A 115 4.00 16.67 13.21
N LEU A 116 3.09 15.71 13.35
CA LEU A 116 3.14 14.41 12.67
C LEU A 116 2.38 14.38 11.35
N ARG A 117 1.29 15.16 11.24
CA ARG A 117 0.41 15.20 10.05
C ARG A 117 -0.07 13.82 9.60
N THR A 118 -0.39 12.95 10.55
CA THR A 118 -0.82 11.57 10.28
C THR A 118 -2.12 11.53 9.48
N ILE A 119 -2.17 10.70 8.46
CA ILE A 119 -3.39 10.35 7.71
C ILE A 119 -3.61 8.84 7.79
N GLY A 120 -4.86 8.41 7.63
CA GLY A 120 -5.23 7.01 7.67
C GLY A 120 -6.06 6.62 6.46
N LEU A 121 -5.39 6.18 5.40
CA LEU A 121 -6.04 5.57 4.25
C LEU A 121 -6.28 4.08 4.51
N GLY A 122 -7.54 3.67 4.45
CA GLY A 122 -7.97 2.28 4.51
C GLY A 122 -8.63 1.82 3.21
N VAL A 123 -9.17 0.61 3.23
CA VAL A 123 -9.92 0.02 2.11
C VAL A 123 -11.28 -0.47 2.53
N THR A 124 -12.19 -0.56 1.57
CA THR A 124 -13.54 -1.12 1.71
C THR A 124 -13.86 -1.99 0.50
N GLY A 125 -14.89 -2.84 0.60
CA GLY A 125 -15.29 -3.69 -0.53
C GLY A 125 -14.44 -4.95 -0.73
N LEU A 126 -13.57 -5.32 0.22
CA LEU A 126 -12.77 -6.56 0.15
C LEU A 126 -13.65 -7.82 -0.03
N ASN A 127 -14.83 -7.86 0.58
CA ASN A 127 -15.76 -8.99 0.39
C ASN A 127 -16.23 -9.13 -1.07
N GLN A 128 -16.30 -8.03 -1.82
CA GLN A 128 -16.62 -8.08 -3.23
C GLN A 128 -15.40 -8.54 -4.03
N VAL A 129 -14.21 -8.04 -3.72
CA VAL A 129 -12.95 -8.52 -4.34
C VAL A 129 -12.84 -10.05 -4.21
N PHE A 130 -13.05 -10.59 -3.01
CA PHE A 130 -13.00 -12.04 -2.80
C PHE A 130 -14.09 -12.79 -3.57
N ARG A 131 -15.25 -12.17 -3.78
CA ARG A 131 -16.33 -12.77 -4.57
C ARG A 131 -15.97 -12.84 -6.05
N GLU A 132 -15.46 -11.74 -6.62
CA GLU A 132 -15.00 -11.73 -8.02
C GLU A 132 -13.85 -12.72 -8.22
N ALA A 133 -12.94 -12.80 -7.25
CA ALA A 133 -11.84 -13.76 -7.26
C ALA A 133 -12.24 -15.22 -7.02
N ASN A 134 -13.50 -15.48 -6.65
CA ASN A 134 -14.00 -16.77 -6.16
C ASN A 134 -13.15 -17.36 -5.01
N VAL A 135 -12.76 -16.52 -4.06
CA VAL A 135 -11.96 -16.90 -2.89
C VAL A 135 -12.84 -16.87 -1.63
N GLU A 136 -12.77 -17.94 -0.83
CA GLU A 136 -13.50 -18.02 0.43
C GLU A 136 -12.93 -17.03 1.46
N TYR A 137 -13.81 -16.23 2.07
CA TYR A 137 -13.44 -15.30 3.13
C TYR A 137 -12.89 -16.06 4.36
N GLY A 138 -11.71 -15.67 4.84
CA GLY A 138 -11.07 -16.29 6.00
C GLY A 138 -10.18 -17.49 5.64
N SER A 139 -10.08 -17.85 4.36
CA SER A 139 -9.04 -18.75 3.86
C SER A 139 -7.65 -18.10 3.95
N SER A 140 -6.60 -18.93 3.95
CA SER A 140 -5.20 -18.47 3.89
C SER A 140 -4.93 -17.60 2.65
N VAL A 141 -5.46 -18.02 1.48
CA VAL A 141 -5.39 -17.25 0.23
C VAL A 141 -6.05 -15.87 0.39
N SER A 142 -7.24 -15.78 1.02
CA SER A 142 -7.89 -14.48 1.25
C SER A 142 -7.06 -13.52 2.12
N TYR A 143 -6.33 -14.06 3.10
CA TYR A 143 -5.41 -13.27 3.92
C TYR A 143 -4.23 -12.75 3.10
N HIS A 144 -3.63 -13.62 2.26
CA HIS A 144 -2.53 -13.21 1.38
C HIS A 144 -2.98 -12.18 0.35
N LEU A 145 -4.17 -12.32 -0.24
CA LEU A 145 -4.74 -11.32 -1.15
C LEU A 145 -4.93 -9.97 -0.47
N ALA A 146 -5.62 -9.94 0.68
CA ALA A 146 -5.83 -8.70 1.41
C ALA A 146 -4.51 -8.02 1.80
N LYS A 147 -3.54 -8.82 2.24
CA LYS A 147 -2.21 -8.33 2.62
C LYS A 147 -1.49 -7.71 1.42
N THR A 148 -1.44 -8.42 0.30
CA THR A 148 -0.81 -7.94 -0.92
C THR A 148 -1.47 -6.65 -1.42
N LEU A 149 -2.81 -6.60 -1.49
CA LEU A 149 -3.54 -5.38 -1.90
C LEU A 149 -3.17 -4.17 -1.03
N MET A 150 -3.10 -4.37 0.29
CA MET A 150 -2.68 -3.30 1.21
C MET A 150 -1.23 -2.89 1.02
N ASP A 151 -0.33 -3.82 0.67
CA ASP A 151 1.08 -3.51 0.39
C ASP A 151 1.21 -2.64 -0.88
N PHE A 152 0.44 -2.92 -1.94
CA PHE A 152 0.39 -2.06 -3.14
C PHE A 152 -0.10 -0.64 -2.83
N ILE A 153 -1.22 -0.54 -2.11
CA ILE A 153 -1.80 0.76 -1.72
C ILE A 153 -0.82 1.55 -0.87
N ASP A 154 -0.16 0.88 0.08
CA ASP A 154 0.77 1.55 0.95
C ASP A 154 2.05 2.01 0.25
N GLY A 155 2.56 1.24 -0.72
CA GLY A 155 3.68 1.66 -1.57
C GLY A 155 3.37 2.97 -2.29
N ILE A 156 2.23 3.03 -2.99
CA ILE A 156 1.77 4.22 -3.69
C ILE A 156 1.54 5.38 -2.71
N ALA A 157 0.91 5.12 -1.56
CA ALA A 157 0.61 6.12 -0.57
C ALA A 157 1.88 6.74 0.04
N THR A 158 2.88 5.89 0.34
CA THR A 158 4.17 6.29 0.89
C THR A 158 4.96 7.10 -0.12
N ASN A 159 5.03 6.66 -1.38
CA ASN A 159 5.66 7.43 -2.45
C ASN A 159 4.97 8.78 -2.66
N THR A 160 3.64 8.82 -2.67
CA THR A 160 2.89 10.08 -2.81
C THR A 160 3.17 11.04 -1.66
N SER A 161 3.28 10.54 -0.42
CA SER A 161 3.66 11.37 0.73
C SER A 161 5.10 11.86 0.64
N HIS A 162 6.02 11.07 0.07
CA HIS A 162 7.38 11.50 -0.24
C HIS A 162 7.40 12.64 -1.25
N GLU A 163 6.69 12.52 -2.36
CA GLU A 163 6.55 13.59 -3.37
C GLU A 163 5.99 14.87 -2.76
N LEU A 164 4.94 14.76 -1.94
CA LEU A 164 4.38 15.91 -1.22
C LEU A 164 5.39 16.55 -0.25
N ALA A 165 6.32 15.77 0.31
CA ALA A 165 7.38 16.30 1.17
C ALA A 165 8.39 17.14 0.38
N LEU A 166 8.68 16.72 -0.86
CA LEU A 166 9.54 17.47 -1.77
C LEU A 166 8.86 18.77 -2.24
N GLU A 167 7.54 18.74 -2.46
CA GLU A 167 6.74 19.89 -2.89
C GLU A 167 6.45 20.91 -1.76
N ARG A 168 6.07 20.41 -0.57
CA ARG A 168 5.47 21.21 0.52
C ARG A 168 6.28 21.19 1.82
N GLY A 169 7.37 20.44 1.87
CA GLY A 169 8.16 20.18 3.06
C GLY A 169 7.69 18.96 3.84
N ALA A 170 8.61 18.32 4.56
CA ALA A 170 8.34 17.17 5.42
C ALA A 170 7.52 17.56 6.67
N PHE A 171 6.96 16.57 7.37
CA PHE A 171 6.34 16.82 8.68
C PHE A 171 7.38 17.33 9.69
N SER A 172 6.93 18.11 10.68
CA SER A 172 7.83 18.88 11.56
C SER A 172 8.79 18.01 12.37
N ALA A 173 8.33 16.86 12.85
CA ALA A 173 9.14 15.92 13.62
C ALA A 173 9.95 14.94 12.75
N TRP A 174 10.12 15.19 11.44
CA TRP A 174 10.76 14.23 10.53
C TRP A 174 12.19 13.88 10.93
N SER A 175 12.98 14.85 11.39
CA SER A 175 14.37 14.61 11.80
C SER A 175 14.51 13.62 12.96
N GLU A 176 13.47 13.50 13.79
CA GLU A 176 13.41 12.57 14.93
C GLU A 176 12.80 11.21 14.57
N SER A 177 12.31 11.06 13.33
CA SER A 177 11.67 9.84 12.86
C SER A 177 12.67 8.84 12.29
N ARG A 178 12.27 7.57 12.19
CA ARG A 178 13.08 6.52 11.54
C ARG A 178 13.33 6.78 10.06
N TYR A 179 12.52 7.62 9.41
CA TYR A 179 12.74 8.02 8.02
C TYR A 179 13.97 8.92 7.83
N SER A 180 14.47 9.58 8.88
CA SER A 180 15.66 10.44 8.77
C SER A 180 16.96 9.64 8.74
N ASN A 181 16.96 8.38 9.21
CA ASN A 181 18.12 7.50 9.19
C ASN A 181 17.77 6.06 8.72
N PRO A 182 17.59 5.85 7.40
CA PRO A 182 17.19 4.56 6.83
C PRO A 182 18.18 3.42 7.10
N VAL A 183 19.48 3.73 7.09
CA VAL A 183 20.55 2.73 7.27
C VAL A 183 20.57 2.19 8.70
N GLU A 184 20.31 3.01 9.73
CA GLU A 184 20.19 2.50 11.11
C GLU A 184 18.88 1.73 11.35
N ASN A 185 17.89 1.89 10.46
CA ASN A 185 16.55 1.33 10.61
C ASN A 185 16.17 0.43 9.43
N GLU A 186 17.10 -0.35 8.87
CA GLU A 186 16.92 -1.00 7.57
C GLU A 186 15.66 -1.85 7.43
N GLU A 187 15.42 -2.78 8.37
CA GLU A 187 14.25 -3.67 8.31
C GLU A 187 12.96 -2.86 8.39
N TRP A 188 12.90 -1.90 9.31
CA TRP A 188 11.75 -1.01 9.43
C TRP A 188 11.57 -0.19 8.14
N PHE A 189 12.64 0.37 7.59
CA PHE A 189 12.59 1.21 6.40
C PHE A 189 12.11 0.45 5.17
N ARG A 190 12.60 -0.78 4.96
CA ARG A 190 12.12 -1.63 3.85
C ARG A 190 10.63 -1.91 3.97
N ASN A 191 10.15 -2.18 5.19
CA ASN A 191 8.76 -2.52 5.45
C ASN A 191 7.80 -1.30 5.44
N HIS A 192 8.33 -0.09 5.63
CA HIS A 192 7.53 1.13 5.78
C HIS A 192 7.65 2.11 4.62
N ALA A 193 8.84 2.23 4.01
CA ALA A 193 9.09 3.11 2.87
C ALA A 193 9.00 2.38 1.52
N HIS A 194 9.09 1.04 1.49
CA HIS A 194 9.21 0.24 0.27
C HIS A 194 10.39 0.65 -0.62
N GLN A 195 11.47 1.12 0.02
CA GLN A 195 12.68 1.60 -0.64
C GLN A 195 13.91 0.90 -0.07
N PHE A 196 15.01 0.93 -0.82
CA PHE A 196 16.30 0.42 -0.36
C PHE A 196 16.99 1.45 0.55
N PRO A 197 17.36 1.11 1.80
CA PRO A 197 18.04 2.03 2.70
C PRO A 197 19.31 2.65 2.10
N SER A 198 20.07 1.87 1.34
CA SER A 198 21.31 2.29 0.66
C SER A 198 21.09 3.39 -0.40
N GLN A 199 19.89 3.52 -0.95
CA GLN A 199 19.55 4.58 -1.90
C GLN A 199 19.13 5.89 -1.21
N HIS A 200 18.92 5.84 0.11
CA HIS A 200 18.39 6.95 0.91
C HIS A 200 19.22 7.21 2.16
N GLU A 201 20.55 7.16 2.07
CA GLU A 201 21.45 7.38 3.22
C GLU A 201 21.24 8.73 3.92
N SER A 202 20.82 9.77 3.17
CA SER A 202 20.51 11.10 3.70
C SER A 202 19.10 11.24 4.30
N GLY A 203 18.34 10.15 4.38
CA GLY A 203 16.95 10.13 4.81
C GLY A 203 15.94 10.20 3.66
N TYR A 204 14.73 9.74 3.97
CA TYR A 204 13.57 9.72 3.08
C TYR A 204 12.52 10.71 3.58
N LYS A 205 12.43 11.88 2.93
CA LYS A 205 11.51 12.93 3.37
C LYS A 205 10.07 12.47 3.24
N MET A 206 9.26 12.66 4.26
CA MET A 206 7.85 12.27 4.26
C MET A 206 6.98 13.46 4.66
N ARG A 207 5.85 13.66 3.98
CA ARG A 207 4.90 14.74 4.31
C ARG A 207 4.05 14.38 5.53
N ASN A 208 3.76 13.10 5.70
CA ASN A 208 2.90 12.54 6.71
C ASN A 208 3.67 11.45 7.46
N HIS A 209 3.59 11.43 8.79
CA HIS A 209 4.28 10.41 9.60
C HIS A 209 3.75 8.99 9.32
N GLY A 210 2.42 8.86 9.19
CA GLY A 210 1.74 7.62 8.81
C GLY A 210 0.73 7.91 7.70
N VAL A 211 0.56 6.96 6.78
CA VAL A 211 -0.26 7.11 5.57
C VAL A 211 -1.41 6.11 5.44
N THR A 212 -1.25 4.88 5.95
CA THR A 212 -2.26 3.83 5.92
C THR A 212 -2.63 3.37 7.33
N ALA A 213 -3.90 2.99 7.54
CA ALA A 213 -4.38 2.52 8.84
C ALA A 213 -5.59 1.57 8.68
N ILE A 214 -5.80 0.67 9.65
CA ILE A 214 -7.08 -0.04 9.78
C ILE A 214 -8.05 0.94 10.42
N VAL A 215 -8.94 1.49 9.59
CA VAL A 215 -9.99 2.39 10.05
C VAL A 215 -11.31 1.66 9.98
N GLY A 216 -11.96 1.48 11.13
CA GLY A 216 -13.30 0.90 11.19
C GLY A 216 -14.29 1.78 10.42
N GLN A 217 -15.13 1.17 9.57
CA GLN A 217 -16.13 1.90 8.79
C GLN A 217 -17.12 2.68 9.67
N SER A 218 -17.34 2.24 10.91
CA SER A 218 -18.19 2.94 11.89
C SER A 218 -17.67 4.32 12.30
N GLN A 219 -16.41 4.68 12.00
CA GLN A 219 -15.89 6.03 12.21
C GLN A 219 -16.18 6.99 11.06
N VAL A 220 -16.64 6.48 9.90
CA VAL A 220 -17.01 7.28 8.71
C VAL A 220 -18.53 7.29 8.51
N ASP A 221 -19.26 6.47 9.25
CA ASP A 221 -20.72 6.54 9.30
C ASP A 221 -21.14 7.78 10.10
N ILE A 222 -21.50 8.84 9.38
CA ILE A 222 -22.22 9.97 9.95
C ILE A 222 -23.49 9.39 10.56
N ASP A 223 -23.56 9.41 11.88
CA ASP A 223 -24.75 9.14 12.68
C ASP A 223 -25.98 9.82 12.06
N LYS A 224 -26.75 9.05 11.28
CA LYS A 224 -28.05 9.46 10.71
C LYS A 224 -29.19 9.19 11.69
N THR A 225 -28.94 9.35 12.98
CA THR A 225 -29.98 9.59 13.98
C THR A 225 -29.87 11.00 14.56
N ARG A 226 -29.94 12.01 13.69
CA ARG A 226 -30.50 13.30 14.10
C ARG A 226 -32.01 13.24 13.97
N GLU A 227 -32.64 13.04 15.13
CA GLU A 227 -34.03 13.42 15.38
C GLU A 227 -34.31 14.80 14.80
N PHE A 228 -35.19 14.86 13.80
CA PHE A 228 -35.98 16.05 13.54
C PHE A 228 -37.38 15.75 14.06
N SER A 229 -37.80 16.60 14.98
CA SER A 229 -39.14 16.80 15.51
C SER A 229 -40.26 16.66 14.48
#